data_AF-A0A4Q3L706-F1
#
_entry.id   AF-A0A4Q3L706-F1
#
_cell.length_a   1.000
_cell.length_b   1.000
_cell.length_c   1.000
_cell.angle_alpha   90.00
_cell.angle_beta   90.00
_cell.angle_gamma   90.00
#
_symmetry.space_group_name_H-M   'P 1'
#
loop_
_entity.id
_entity.type
_entity.pdbx_description
1 polymer ?
#
loop_
_entity_poly.entity_id
_entity_poly.type
_entity_poly.pdbx_seq_one_letter_code
_entity_poly.pdbx_strand_id
1 'polypeptide(L)'
;MDDTFGDAIATRVSPAKVTEVQRLASTLAARVRYAQMVRRPIPAEQITALIQAARLLAEYEAPWPPLMKQVVNDFSKICQGR
;
A
#
# COMPACT_ATOMS: atom_id res chain seq x y z
N MET A 1 29.31 8.62 -35.20
CA MET A 1 29.23 7.25 -34.69
C MET A 1 28.80 7.31 -33.25
N ASP A 2 27.68 6.79 -32.78
CA ASP A 2 26.43 6.32 -33.37
C ASP A 2 25.52 6.28 -32.14
N ASP A 3 24.32 6.81 -32.30
CA ASP A 3 23.25 6.80 -31.32
C ASP A 3 23.01 5.40 -30.78
N THR A 4 22.96 5.22 -29.45
CA THR A 4 22.16 4.14 -28.87
C THR A 4 21.71 4.54 -27.48
N PHE A 5 20.62 5.32 -27.44
CA PHE A 5 19.41 5.02 -26.67
C PHE A 5 19.59 3.94 -25.58
N GLY A 6 20.26 4.29 -24.49
CA GLY A 6 20.31 3.51 -23.25
C GLY A 6 19.24 3.94 -22.24
N ASP A 7 18.51 5.03 -22.52
CA ASP A 7 17.29 5.42 -21.81
C ASP A 7 16.09 4.59 -22.32
N ALA A 8 16.34 3.29 -22.54
CA ALA A 8 15.31 2.33 -22.84
C ALA A 8 14.58 2.00 -21.53
N ILE A 9 13.63 2.86 -21.16
CA ILE A 9 12.28 2.51 -20.63
C ILE A 9 12.19 1.38 -19.59
N ALA A 10 13.23 1.22 -18.79
CA ALA A 10 13.18 0.41 -17.60
C ALA A 10 12.44 1.25 -16.55
N THR A 11 11.11 1.24 -16.63
CA THR A 11 10.19 1.42 -15.49
C THR A 11 10.44 0.29 -14.46
N ARG A 12 11.71 0.05 -14.12
CA ARG A 12 12.14 -0.72 -12.98
C ARG A 12 12.00 0.23 -11.83
N VAL A 13 10.83 0.19 -11.19
CA VAL A 13 10.64 0.85 -9.91
C VAL A 13 11.83 0.48 -9.04
N SER A 14 12.66 1.48 -8.74
CA SER A 14 13.86 1.28 -7.96
C SER A 14 13.45 0.66 -6.62
N PRO A 15 14.23 -0.28 -6.04
CA PRO A 15 13.89 -0.89 -4.77
C PRO A 15 13.61 0.17 -3.68
N ALA A 16 14.25 1.34 -3.75
CA ALA A 16 13.97 2.50 -2.92
C ALA A 16 12.51 2.99 -2.98
N LYS A 17 11.89 3.00 -4.17
CA LYS A 17 10.47 3.38 -4.35
C LYS A 17 9.54 2.34 -3.72
N VAL A 18 9.87 1.04 -3.86
CA VAL A 18 9.09 -0.04 -3.22
C VAL A 18 9.21 0.05 -1.69
N THR A 19 10.41 0.28 -1.17
CA THR A 19 10.63 0.50 0.26
C THR A 19 9.85 1.71 0.78
N GLU A 20 9.81 2.81 0.02
CA GLU A 20 9.02 3.98 0.40
C GLU A 20 7.52 3.69 0.39
N VAL A 21 7.01 2.94 -0.60
CA VAL A 21 5.62 2.51 -0.63
C VAL A 21 5.29 1.60 0.55
N GLN A 22 6.18 0.67 0.94
CA GLN A 22 6.00 -0.15 2.13
C GLN A 22 5.96 0.69 3.42
N ARG A 23 6.82 1.72 3.51
CA ARG A 23 6.84 2.65 4.65
C ARG A 23 5.57 3.50 4.71
N LEU A 24 5.11 4.02 3.57
CA LEU A 24 3.87 4.78 3.45
C LEU A 24 2.65 3.92 3.78
N ALA A 25 2.58 2.70 3.25
CA ALA A 25 1.52 1.73 3.54
C ALA A 25 1.48 1.37 5.03
N SER A 26 2.63 1.16 5.66
CA SER A 26 2.71 0.89 7.11
C SER A 26 2.23 2.07 7.95
N THR A 27 2.63 3.28 7.58
CA THR A 27 2.20 4.52 8.24
C THR A 27 0.69 4.72 8.10
N LEU A 28 0.14 4.47 6.91
CA LEU A 28 -1.29 4.60 6.64
C LEU A 28 -2.09 3.54 7.39
N ALA A 29 -1.63 2.28 7.41
CA ALA A 29 -2.25 1.22 8.20
C ALA A 29 -2.28 1.55 9.69
N ALA A 30 -1.21 2.13 10.24
CA ALA A 30 -1.18 2.59 11.63
C ALA A 30 -2.20 3.71 11.90
N ARG A 31 -2.37 4.66 10.97
CA ARG A 31 -3.39 5.72 11.09
C ARG A 31 -4.81 5.18 11.08
N VAL A 32 -5.10 4.25 10.16
CA VAL A 32 -6.40 3.58 10.06
C VAL A 32 -6.69 2.78 11.35
N ARG A 33 -5.70 2.03 11.86
CA ARG A 33 -5.79 1.27 13.10
C ARG A 33 -6.05 2.17 14.31
N TYR A 34 -5.35 3.30 14.40
CA TYR A 34 -5.55 4.27 15.47
C TYR A 34 -6.96 4.87 15.40
N ALA A 35 -7.44 5.25 14.21
CA ALA A 35 -8.81 5.75 14.02
C ALA A 35 -9.88 4.75 14.45
N GLN A 36 -9.70 3.45 14.13
CA GLN A 36 -10.56 2.37 14.64
C GLN A 36 -10.54 2.29 16.17
N MET A 37 -9.35 2.36 16.77
CA MET A 37 -9.18 2.27 18.23
C MET A 37 -9.85 3.43 18.96
N VAL A 38 -9.76 4.65 18.43
CA VAL A 38 -10.43 5.83 19.00
C VAL A 38 -11.90 5.97 18.56
N ARG A 39 -12.46 4.94 17.91
CA ARG A 39 -13.83 4.91 17.34
C ARG A 39 -14.16 6.13 16.47
N ARG A 40 -13.15 6.71 15.83
CA ARG A 40 -13.37 7.78 14.85
C ARG A 40 -13.73 7.17 13.50
N PRO A 41 -14.63 7.81 12.74
CA PRO A 41 -14.87 7.40 11.36
C PRO A 41 -13.56 7.48 10.58
N ILE A 42 -13.22 6.38 9.91
CA ILE A 42 -12.04 6.31 9.04
C ILE A 42 -12.40 7.03 7.75
N PRO A 43 -11.66 8.07 7.32
CA PRO A 43 -11.95 8.76 6.07
C PRO A 43 -11.83 7.79 4.89
N ALA A 44 -12.81 7.81 3.99
CA ALA A 44 -12.82 6.96 2.80
C ALA A 44 -11.55 7.14 1.94
N GLU A 45 -11.00 8.35 1.90
CA GLU A 45 -9.73 8.66 1.22
C GLU A 45 -8.56 7.84 1.77
N GLN A 46 -8.50 7.60 3.08
CA GLN A 46 -7.44 6.78 3.69
C GLN A 46 -7.60 5.31 3.35
N ILE A 47 -8.84 4.83 3.23
CA ILE A 47 -9.13 3.46 2.79
C ILE A 47 -8.75 3.29 1.31
N THR A 48 -9.13 4.25 0.46
CA THR A 48 -8.77 4.26 -0.97
C THR A 48 -7.25 4.32 -1.17
N ALA A 49 -6.55 5.16 -0.43
CA ALA A 49 -5.08 5.24 -0.47
C ALA A 49 -4.43 3.92 -0.02
N LEU A 50 -5.01 3.21 0.96
CA LEU A 50 -4.53 1.91 1.41
C LEU A 50 -4.73 0.84 0.34
N ILE A 51 -5.88 0.85 -0.34
CA ILE A 51 -6.17 -0.07 -1.46
C ILE A 51 -5.23 0.20 -2.63
N GLN A 52 -4.96 1.48 -2.95
CA GLN A 52 -4.01 1.86 -4.00
C GLN A 52 -2.59 1.40 -3.65
N ALA A 53 -2.15 1.59 -2.41
CA ALA A 53 -0.87 1.07 -1.94
C ALA A 53 -0.81 -0.46 -2.02
N ALA A 54 -1.92 -1.15 -1.75
CA ALA A 54 -2.00 -2.62 -1.81
C ALA A 54 -1.81 -3.11 -3.24
N ARG A 55 -2.52 -2.47 -4.17
CA ARG A 55 -2.46 -2.75 -5.59
C ARG A 55 -1.05 -2.52 -6.13
N LEU A 56 -0.43 -1.41 -5.71
CA LEU A 56 0.93 -1.09 -6.11
C LEU A 56 1.93 -2.14 -5.57
N LEU A 57 1.82 -2.54 -4.31
CA LEU A 57 2.66 -3.61 -3.76
C LEU A 57 2.45 -4.95 -4.46
N ALA A 58 1.21 -5.29 -4.83
CA ALA A 58 0.91 -6.51 -5.58
C ALA A 58 1.48 -6.47 -7.01
N GLU A 59 1.42 -5.32 -7.68
CA GLU A 59 1.99 -5.11 -9.02
C GLU A 59 3.52 -5.27 -9.04
N TYR A 60 4.19 -4.94 -7.94
CA TYR A 60 5.64 -5.09 -7.78
C TYR A 60 6.06 -6.39 -7.07
N GLU A 61 5.15 -7.36 -6.90
CA GLU A 61 5.38 -8.63 -6.17
C GLU A 61 5.98 -8.43 -4.76
N ALA A 62 5.72 -7.26 -4.16
CA ALA A 62 6.30 -6.87 -2.89
C ALA A 62 5.48 -7.46 -1.73
N PRO A 63 6.14 -7.98 -0.68
CA PRO A 63 5.43 -8.52 0.47
C PRO A 63 4.65 -7.41 1.18
N TRP A 64 3.38 -7.68 1.48
CA TRP A 64 2.56 -6.71 2.18
C TRP A 64 3.05 -6.55 3.63
N PRO A 65 3.15 -5.31 4.14
CA PRO A 65 3.46 -5.06 5.53
C PRO A 65 2.49 -5.79 6.48
N PRO A 66 2.97 -6.31 7.62
CA PRO A 66 2.13 -7.06 8.56
C PRO A 66 0.93 -6.23 9.06
N LEU A 67 1.14 -4.94 9.34
CA LEU A 67 0.08 -4.00 9.73
C LEU A 67 -1.00 -3.85 8.67
N MET A 68 -0.59 -3.81 7.39
CA MET A 68 -1.52 -3.71 6.28
C MET A 68 -2.35 -4.99 6.13
N LYS A 69 -1.73 -6.16 6.26
CA LYS A 69 -2.44 -7.46 6.29
C LYS A 69 -3.47 -7.50 7.41
N GLN A 70 -3.12 -7.01 8.60
CA GLN A 70 -4.06 -6.97 9.74
C GLN A 70 -5.26 -6.07 9.46
N VAL A 71 -5.04 -4.86 8.94
CA VAL A 71 -6.12 -3.92 8.61
C VAL A 71 -7.06 -4.50 7.54
N VAL A 72 -6.51 -5.08 6.47
CA VAL A 72 -7.31 -5.71 5.40
C VAL A 72 -8.11 -6.91 5.94
N ASN A 73 -7.49 -7.75 6.77
CA ASN A 73 -8.18 -8.89 7.39
C ASN A 73 -9.32 -8.43 8.31
N ASP A 74 -9.11 -7.37 9.08
CA ASP A 74 -10.15 -6.78 9.93
C ASP A 74 -11.30 -6.23 9.09
N PHE A 75 -11.03 -5.56 7.97
CA PHE A 75 -12.07 -5.15 7.01
C PHE A 75 -12.82 -6.33 6.38
N SER A 76 -12.10 -7.40 6.01
CA SER A 76 -12.73 -8.62 5.47
C SER A 76 -13.70 -9.24 6.47
N LYS A 77 -13.34 -9.29 7.76
CA LYS A 77 -14.23 -9.79 8.83
C LYS A 77 -15.47 -8.93 9.00
N ILE A 78 -15.35 -7.60 8.88
CA ILE A 78 -16.50 -6.68 8.93
C ILE A 78 -17.45 -6.95 7.76
N CYS A 79 -16.91 -7.23 6.56
CA CYS A 79 -17.72 -7.55 5.38
C CYS A 79 -18.31 -8.97 5.40
N GLN A 80 -17.66 -9.93 6.07
CA GLN A 80 -18.06 -11.33 6.14
C GLN A 80 -19.08 -11.63 7.26
N GLY A 81 -19.31 -10.67 8.17
CA GLY A 81 -20.34 -10.74 9.21
C GLY A 81 -21.73 -10.27 8.76
N ARG A 82 -22.26 -10.84 7.66
CA ARG A 82 -23.67 -10.69 7.28
C ARG A 82 -24.33 -12.04 7.03
#